data_AF-A0A437GVA5-F1
#
_entry.id   AF-A0A437GVA5-F1
#
_cell.length_a   1.000
_cell.length_b   1.000
_cell.length_c   1.000
_cell.angle_alpha   90.00
_cell.angle_beta   90.00
_cell.angle_gamma   90.00
#
_symmetry.space_group_name_H-M   'P 1'
#
loop_
_entity.id
_entity.type
_entity.pdbx_description
1 polymer ?
#
loop_
_entity_poly.entity_id
_entity_poly.type
_entity_poly.pdbx_seq_one_letter_code
_entity_poly.pdbx_strand_id
1 'polypeptide(L)'
;MTINTLTATRRAILGAIPATAAIAAVPAFASTHPDAAILAAWERRSAAFARLSVPAFDEQGEACRQASEAVWSEIDTAEKIIREAIARTVEGVEIQLWVAMGHSVCDRQSGLAITRRDLDYLIQHERDMDWYEQFILAALRSLKTMGA
;
A
#
# COMPACT_ATOMS: atom_id res chain seq x y z
N MET A 1 -51.20 -13.44 -63.82
CA MET A 1 -49.88 -12.79 -63.76
C MET A 1 -49.79 -12.16 -62.36
N THR A 2 -49.28 -12.85 -61.33
CA THR A 2 -47.86 -12.91 -60.86
C THR A 2 -47.40 -11.51 -60.39
N ILE A 3 -46.85 -11.19 -59.20
CA ILE A 3 -46.44 -11.84 -57.93
C ILE A 3 -45.99 -10.69 -56.96
N ASN A 4 -46.12 -10.91 -55.64
CA ASN A 4 -45.38 -10.42 -54.45
C ASN A 4 -45.00 -8.93 -54.25
N THR A 5 -45.33 -8.28 -53.11
CA THR A 5 -44.93 -8.45 -51.68
C THR A 5 -43.45 -8.15 -51.39
N LEU A 6 -43.26 -7.35 -50.31
CA LEU A 6 -42.15 -7.30 -49.32
C LEU A 6 -41.40 -5.95 -49.32
N THR A 7 -40.99 -5.32 -48.22
CA THR A 7 -41.23 -5.41 -46.77
C THR A 7 -40.53 -4.19 -46.20
N ALA A 8 -41.25 -3.33 -45.48
CA ALA A 8 -40.62 -2.25 -44.73
C ALA A 8 -39.73 -2.86 -43.64
N THR A 9 -38.44 -2.55 -43.70
CA THR A 9 -37.43 -3.02 -42.76
C THR A 9 -37.74 -2.53 -41.35
N ARG A 10 -37.93 -3.50 -40.46
CA ARG A 10 -38.13 -3.37 -39.02
C ARG A 10 -36.77 -3.47 -38.32
N ARG A 11 -36.35 -2.46 -37.55
CA ARG A 11 -35.53 -2.61 -36.33
C ARG A 11 -35.43 -1.25 -35.62
N ALA A 12 -36.28 -1.02 -34.63
CA ALA A 12 -36.08 -1.34 -33.22
C ALA A 12 -35.30 -0.24 -32.50
N ILE A 13 -36.07 0.69 -31.91
CA ILE A 13 -35.66 1.58 -30.83
C ILE A 13 -35.38 0.68 -29.63
N LEU A 14 -34.10 0.46 -29.32
CA LEU A 14 -33.66 -0.22 -28.11
C LEU A 14 -33.23 0.86 -27.12
N GLY A 15 -34.04 1.01 -26.06
CA GLY A 15 -33.76 1.89 -24.94
C GLY A 15 -32.45 1.54 -24.25
N ALA A 16 -31.63 2.56 -24.03
CA ALA A 16 -30.50 2.49 -23.12
C ALA A 16 -31.05 2.54 -21.69
N ILE A 17 -31.09 1.39 -21.02
CA ILE A 17 -31.16 1.34 -19.56
C ILE A 17 -29.72 1.55 -19.08
N PRO A 18 -29.39 2.61 -18.32
CA PRO A 18 -28.10 2.66 -17.67
C PRO A 18 -28.05 1.52 -16.64
N ALA A 19 -27.14 0.58 -16.85
CA ALA A 19 -26.82 -0.43 -15.86
C ALA A 19 -26.14 0.26 -14.67
N THR A 20 -26.93 0.66 -13.69
CA THR A 20 -26.42 1.10 -12.39
C THR A 20 -25.80 -0.11 -11.73
N ALA A 21 -24.47 -0.22 -11.79
CA ALA A 21 -23.74 -1.23 -11.03
C ALA A 21 -24.02 -0.98 -9.53
N ALA A 22 -24.87 -1.84 -8.95
CA ALA A 22 -25.05 -1.87 -7.51
C ALA A 22 -23.75 -2.36 -6.89
N ILE A 23 -22.94 -1.42 -6.39
CA ILE A 23 -21.83 -1.75 -5.51
C ILE A 23 -22.47 -2.29 -4.23
N ALA A 24 -22.48 -3.61 -4.08
CA ALA A 24 -22.86 -4.24 -2.83
C ALA A 24 -21.90 -3.73 -1.75
N ALA A 25 -22.41 -2.89 -0.85
CA ALA A 25 -21.68 -2.48 0.33
C ALA A 25 -21.44 -3.73 1.18
N VAL A 26 -20.23 -4.29 1.08
CA VAL A 26 -19.76 -5.32 2.00
C VAL A 26 -19.76 -4.67 3.38
N PRO A 27 -20.46 -5.23 4.39
CA PRO A 27 -20.41 -4.68 5.74
C PRO A 27 -18.95 -4.70 6.20
N ALA A 28 -18.43 -3.52 6.55
CA ALA A 28 -17.13 -3.40 7.17
C ALA A 28 -17.20 -4.11 8.53
N PHE A 29 -16.65 -5.31 8.62
CA PHE A 29 -16.42 -5.94 9.91
C PHE A 29 -15.47 -5.02 10.69
N ALA A 30 -15.97 -4.46 11.79
CA ALA A 30 -15.12 -3.71 12.70
C ALA A 30 -14.06 -4.67 13.24
N SER A 31 -12.80 -4.47 12.82
CA SER A 31 -11.69 -5.25 13.35
C SER A 31 -11.60 -5.01 14.85
N THR A 32 -11.58 -6.09 15.62
CA THR A 32 -11.44 -6.04 17.09
C THR A 32 -10.00 -5.80 17.53
N HIS A 33 -9.05 -5.72 16.59
CA HIS A 33 -7.65 -5.48 16.91
C HIS A 33 -7.45 -4.00 17.30
N PRO A 34 -6.86 -3.70 18.49
CA PRO A 34 -6.68 -2.32 18.95
C PRO A 34 -5.96 -1.40 17.96
N ASP A 35 -5.05 -1.98 17.15
CA ASP A 35 -4.24 -1.27 16.16
C ASP A 35 -4.61 -1.62 14.70
N ALA A 36 -5.83 -2.07 14.43
CA ALA A 36 -6.26 -2.49 13.08
C ALA A 36 -5.99 -1.44 11.98
N ALA A 37 -6.13 -0.15 12.31
CA ALA A 37 -5.87 0.94 11.38
C ALA A 37 -4.38 1.06 11.01
N ILE A 38 -3.48 0.85 11.97
CA ILE A 38 -2.03 0.84 11.77
C ILE A 38 -1.66 -0.35 10.87
N LEU A 39 -2.15 -1.55 11.18
CA LEU A 39 -1.90 -2.76 10.39
C LEU A 39 -2.39 -2.61 8.94
N ALA A 40 -3.63 -2.14 8.76
CA ALA A 40 -4.19 -1.92 7.42
C ALA A 40 -3.43 -0.83 6.64
N ALA A 41 -2.93 0.20 7.32
CA ALA A 41 -2.10 1.22 6.70
C ALA A 41 -0.72 0.67 6.30
N TRP A 42 -0.10 -0.16 7.14
CA TRP A 42 1.14 -0.84 6.81
C TRP A 42 1.00 -1.70 5.55
N GLU A 43 -0.05 -2.52 5.45
CA GLU A 43 -0.29 -3.35 4.27
C GLU A 43 -0.45 -2.51 2.99
N ARG A 44 -1.20 -1.40 3.06
CA ARG A 44 -1.32 -0.45 1.94
C ARG A 44 0.04 0.15 1.54
N ARG A 45 0.82 0.59 2.54
CA ARG A 45 2.17 1.13 2.34
C ARG A 45 3.07 0.09 1.65
N SER A 46 3.10 -1.13 2.16
CA SER A 46 3.94 -2.21 1.64
C SER A 46 3.55 -2.61 0.21
N ALA A 47 2.26 -2.69 -0.08
CA ALA A 47 1.76 -2.93 -1.44
C ALA A 47 2.11 -1.79 -2.40
N ALA A 48 2.11 -0.53 -1.94
CA ALA A 48 2.51 0.62 -2.74
C ALA A 48 4.02 0.61 -3.05
N PHE A 49 4.89 0.35 -2.06
CA PHE A 49 6.34 0.19 -2.28
C PHE A 49 6.68 -0.98 -3.22
N ALA A 50 5.90 -2.07 -3.17
CA ALA A 50 6.06 -3.18 -4.10
C ALA A 50 5.79 -2.76 -5.57
N ARG A 51 4.87 -1.82 -5.82
CA ARG A 51 4.60 -1.26 -7.15
C ARG A 51 5.74 -0.36 -7.63
N LEU A 52 6.36 0.45 -6.76
CA LEU A 52 7.54 1.26 -7.10
C LEU A 52 8.77 0.41 -7.43
N SER A 53 8.84 -0.81 -6.90
CA SER A 53 9.97 -1.72 -7.12
C SER A 53 9.99 -2.38 -8.50
N VAL A 54 8.98 -2.12 -9.36
CA VAL A 54 8.86 -2.67 -10.71
C VAL A 54 9.70 -1.82 -11.70
N PRO A 55 10.53 -2.43 -12.57
CA PRO A 55 11.42 -1.72 -13.52
C PRO A 55 10.73 -0.72 -14.47
N ALA A 56 9.40 -0.78 -14.59
CA ALA A 56 8.63 0.11 -15.46
C ALA A 56 8.64 1.58 -15.00
N PHE A 57 9.02 1.87 -13.75
CA PHE A 57 9.16 3.24 -13.24
C PHE A 57 10.49 3.90 -13.60
N ASP A 58 11.39 3.18 -14.28
CA ASP A 58 12.73 3.64 -14.64
C ASP A 58 12.72 4.40 -16.00
N GLU A 59 11.59 4.41 -16.72
CA GLU A 59 11.42 5.12 -17.99
C GLU A 59 11.05 6.59 -17.75
N GLN A 60 11.90 7.51 -18.22
CA GLN A 60 11.71 8.96 -18.09
C GLN A 60 10.59 9.46 -19.02
N GLY A 61 9.34 9.39 -18.55
CA GLY A 61 8.17 9.94 -19.24
C GLY A 61 7.17 10.55 -18.26
N GLU A 62 6.36 11.51 -18.73
CA GLU A 62 5.36 12.21 -17.91
C GLU A 62 4.33 11.25 -17.28
N ALA A 63 3.90 10.23 -18.02
CA ALA A 63 2.97 9.22 -17.50
C ALA A 63 3.61 8.37 -16.38
N CYS A 64 4.91 8.08 -16.48
CA CYS A 64 5.67 7.38 -15.45
C CYS A 64 5.79 8.25 -14.19
N ARG A 65 6.07 9.55 -14.36
CA ARG A 65 6.11 10.53 -13.27
C ARG A 65 4.77 10.65 -12.54
N GLN A 66 3.66 10.79 -13.27
CA GLN A 66 2.31 10.87 -12.69
C GLN A 66 1.91 9.57 -11.98
N ALA A 67 2.24 8.42 -12.56
CA ALA A 67 2.03 7.14 -11.90
C ALA A 67 2.85 7.02 -10.61
N SER A 68 4.09 7.54 -10.60
CA SER A 68 4.93 7.59 -9.41
C SER A 68 4.35 8.52 -8.35
N GLU A 69 3.92 9.73 -8.72
CA GLU A 69 3.24 10.70 -7.84
C GLU A 69 1.98 10.10 -7.19
N ALA A 70 1.18 9.35 -7.95
CA ALA A 70 0.00 8.66 -7.42
C ALA A 70 0.38 7.61 -6.37
N VAL A 71 1.40 6.80 -6.63
CA VAL A 71 1.86 5.77 -5.67
C VAL A 71 2.47 6.41 -4.42
N TRP A 72 3.24 7.50 -4.56
CA TRP A 72 3.75 8.26 -3.42
C TRP A 72 2.63 8.87 -2.58
N SER A 73 1.58 9.39 -3.20
CA SER A 73 0.40 9.89 -2.47
C SER A 73 -0.31 8.80 -1.65
N GLU A 74 -0.36 7.57 -2.16
CA GLU A 74 -0.89 6.42 -1.41
C GLU A 74 0.00 6.07 -0.20
N ILE A 75 1.34 6.10 -0.38
CA ILE A 75 2.32 5.90 0.70
C ILE A 75 2.15 6.98 1.77
N ASP A 76 2.13 8.25 1.40
CA ASP A 76 1.97 9.38 2.31
C ASP A 76 0.68 9.27 3.15
N THR A 77 -0.42 8.87 2.49
CA THR A 77 -1.71 8.67 3.17
C THR A 77 -1.63 7.55 4.21
N ALA A 78 -0.98 6.44 3.86
CA ALA A 78 -0.79 5.32 4.78
C ALA A 78 0.14 5.69 5.95
N GLU A 79 1.27 6.34 5.67
CA GLU A 79 2.22 6.76 6.70
C GLU A 79 1.65 7.82 7.63
N LYS A 80 0.79 8.73 7.12
CA LYS A 80 0.05 9.67 7.95
C LYS A 80 -0.81 8.95 8.99
N ILE A 81 -1.55 7.91 8.58
CA ILE A 81 -2.37 7.10 9.49
C ILE A 81 -1.49 6.44 10.57
N ILE A 82 -0.36 5.86 10.16
CA ILE A 82 0.58 5.20 11.09
C ILE A 82 1.14 6.21 12.09
N ARG A 83 1.55 7.40 11.63
CA ARG A 83 2.17 8.46 12.46
C ARG A 83 1.18 9.11 13.43
N GLU A 84 -0.07 9.32 13.02
CA GLU A 84 -1.07 10.00 13.84
C GLU A 84 -1.76 9.08 14.86
N ALA A 85 -1.70 7.76 14.65
CA ALA A 85 -2.27 6.79 15.57
C ALA A 85 -1.43 6.65 16.86
N ILE A 86 -2.11 6.40 17.99
CA ILE A 86 -1.45 5.96 19.23
C ILE A 86 -1.52 4.43 19.25
N ALA A 87 -0.38 3.77 19.01
CA ALA A 87 -0.29 2.32 19.07
C ALA A 87 -0.62 1.80 20.48
N ARG A 88 -1.40 0.72 20.54
CA ARG A 88 -1.87 0.06 21.77
C ARG A 88 -1.35 -1.36 21.93
N THR A 89 -0.60 -1.83 20.94
CA THR A 89 0.03 -3.16 20.90
C THR A 89 1.52 -3.03 20.57
N VAL A 90 2.29 -4.06 20.91
CA VAL A 90 3.72 -4.14 20.56
C VAL A 90 3.91 -4.04 19.04
N GLU A 91 3.10 -4.77 18.27
CA GLU A 91 3.14 -4.74 16.80
C GLU A 91 2.85 -3.34 16.23
N GLY A 92 1.89 -2.62 16.81
CA GLY A 92 1.59 -1.25 16.39
C GLY A 92 2.78 -0.29 16.59
N VAL A 93 3.48 -0.41 17.73
CA VAL A 93 4.70 0.38 17.99
C VAL A 93 5.82 -0.04 17.03
N GLU A 94 5.97 -1.34 16.79
CA GLU A 94 6.96 -1.89 15.87
C GLU A 94 6.79 -1.30 14.46
N ILE A 95 5.56 -1.24 13.94
CA ILE A 95 5.27 -0.65 12.62
C ILE A 95 5.64 0.83 12.56
N GLN A 96 5.38 1.60 13.61
CA GLN A 96 5.78 3.01 13.67
C GLN A 96 7.30 3.15 13.58
N LEU A 97 8.06 2.27 14.24
CA LEU A 97 9.52 2.24 14.16
C LEU A 97 10.02 1.80 12.78
N TRP A 98 9.37 0.82 12.13
CA TRP A 98 9.69 0.43 10.76
C TRP A 98 9.49 1.57 9.76
N VAL A 99 8.41 2.35 9.90
CA VAL A 99 8.20 3.56 9.08
C VAL A 99 9.29 4.59 9.35
N ALA A 100 9.64 4.85 10.61
CA ALA A 100 10.73 5.78 10.95
C ALA A 100 12.08 5.35 10.35
N MET A 101 12.40 4.06 10.41
CA MET A 101 13.60 3.51 9.80
C MET A 101 13.60 3.72 8.27
N GLY A 102 12.45 3.56 7.62
CA GLY A 102 12.30 3.77 6.17
C GLY A 102 12.57 5.20 5.69
N HIS A 103 12.53 6.19 6.59
CA HIS A 103 12.91 7.59 6.31
C HIS A 103 14.36 7.91 6.66
N SER A 104 15.09 6.95 7.23
CA SER A 104 16.47 7.13 7.68
C SER A 104 17.45 6.51 6.68
N VAL A 105 17.15 5.29 6.21
CA VAL A 105 17.99 4.59 5.23
C VAL A 105 17.54 4.86 3.79
N CYS A 106 18.49 5.18 2.92
CA CYS A 106 18.21 5.63 1.56
C CYS A 106 18.51 4.59 0.46
N ASP A 107 19.10 3.44 0.80
CA ASP A 107 19.44 2.43 -0.19
C ASP A 107 18.28 1.45 -0.47
N ARG A 108 18.28 0.90 -1.69
CA ARG A 108 17.21 0.04 -2.19
C ARG A 108 17.08 -1.27 -1.39
N GLN A 109 18.18 -1.86 -0.94
CA GLN A 109 18.14 -3.16 -0.27
C GLN A 109 17.58 -3.01 1.14
N SER A 110 18.01 -1.99 1.88
CA SER A 110 17.47 -1.66 3.20
C SER A 110 16.00 -1.26 3.12
N GLY A 111 15.58 -0.50 2.09
CA GLY A 111 14.17 -0.18 1.87
C GLY A 111 13.28 -1.43 1.65
N LEU A 112 13.79 -2.43 0.92
CA LEU A 112 13.10 -3.71 0.75
C LEU A 112 13.05 -4.53 2.05
N ALA A 113 14.15 -4.56 2.81
CA ALA A 113 14.19 -5.21 4.11
C ALA A 113 13.18 -4.60 5.09
N ILE A 114 13.09 -3.26 5.12
CA ILE A 114 12.12 -2.52 5.95
C ILE A 114 10.69 -2.84 5.55
N THR A 115 10.38 -2.85 4.26
CA THR A 115 9.04 -3.20 3.76
C THR A 115 8.63 -4.62 4.15
N ARG A 116 9.61 -5.52 4.32
CA ARG A 116 9.40 -6.91 4.76
C ARG A 116 9.49 -7.10 6.29
N ARG A 117 9.79 -6.05 7.06
CA ARG A 117 10.14 -6.13 8.49
C ARG A 117 11.30 -7.11 8.77
N ASP A 118 12.28 -7.17 7.88
CA ASP A 118 13.45 -8.06 8.00
C ASP A 118 14.50 -7.48 8.95
N LEU A 119 14.29 -7.74 10.25
CA LEU A 119 15.19 -7.25 11.30
C LEU A 119 16.59 -7.85 11.21
N ASP A 120 16.70 -9.11 10.78
CA ASP A 120 17.98 -9.81 10.76
C ASP A 120 18.89 -9.23 9.68
N TYR A 121 18.33 -8.82 8.54
CA TYR A 121 19.06 -8.04 7.53
C TYR A 121 19.63 -6.74 8.11
N LEU A 122 18.80 -5.95 8.80
CA LEU A 122 19.25 -4.66 9.36
C LEU A 122 20.33 -4.84 10.44
N ILE A 123 20.25 -5.88 11.27
CA ILE A 123 21.29 -6.19 12.27
C ILE A 123 22.63 -6.50 11.60
N GLN A 124 22.63 -7.21 10.47
CA GLN A 124 23.87 -7.50 9.74
C GLN A 124 24.56 -6.23 9.19
N HIS A 125 23.78 -5.16 8.99
CA HIS A 125 24.24 -3.88 8.46
C HIS A 125 24.27 -2.75 9.51
N GLU A 126 24.12 -3.07 10.81
CA GLU A 126 24.06 -2.09 11.91
C GLU A 126 25.28 -1.15 11.96
N ARG A 127 26.46 -1.63 11.52
CA ARG A 127 27.70 -0.83 11.53
C ARG A 127 27.72 0.28 10.48
N ASP A 128 26.88 0.18 9.46
CA ASP A 128 26.78 1.16 8.37
C ASP A 128 25.73 2.24 8.68
N MET A 129 25.01 2.09 9.79
CA MET A 129 23.93 2.98 10.22
C MET A 129 24.43 4.12 11.12
N ASP A 130 23.75 5.25 11.04
CA ASP A 130 23.94 6.38 11.94
C ASP A 130 23.44 6.08 13.36
N TRP A 131 23.89 6.89 14.32
CA TRP A 131 23.58 6.68 15.74
C TRP A 131 22.08 6.60 16.05
N TYR A 132 21.24 7.41 15.40
CA TYR A 132 19.80 7.42 15.66
C TYR A 132 19.10 6.19 15.09
N GLU A 133 19.55 5.68 13.94
CA GLU A 133 19.09 4.43 13.34
C GLU A 133 19.41 3.24 14.24
N GLN A 134 20.61 3.21 14.83
CA GLN A 134 21.00 2.18 15.78
C GLN A 134 20.07 2.15 17.02
N PHE A 135 19.57 3.30 17.48
CA PHE A 135 18.57 3.36 18.56
C PHE A 135 17.21 2.80 18.13
N ILE A 136 16.76 3.10 16.90
CA ILE A 136 15.53 2.51 16.35
C ILE A 136 15.69 0.99 16.24
N LEU A 137 16.84 0.50 15.77
CA LEU A 137 17.15 -0.92 15.68
C LEU A 137 17.18 -1.60 17.06
N ALA A 138 17.76 -0.96 18.06
CA ALA A 138 17.74 -1.44 19.45
C ALA A 138 16.30 -1.53 20.01
N ALA A 139 15.43 -0.56 19.69
CA ALA A 139 14.03 -0.61 20.07
C ALA A 139 13.30 -1.76 19.39
N LEU A 140 13.50 -1.98 18.08
CA LEU A 140 12.93 -3.12 17.34
C LEU A 140 13.37 -4.48 17.92
N ARG A 141 14.66 -4.64 18.26
CA ARG A 141 15.17 -5.85 18.96
C ARG A 141 14.46 -6.09 20.30
N SER A 142 14.23 -5.01 21.05
CA SER A 142 13.57 -5.07 22.35
C SER A 142 12.10 -5.50 22.20
N LEU A 143 11.37 -4.92 21.24
CA LEU A 143 9.98 -5.29 20.96
C LEU A 143 9.83 -6.75 20.52
N LYS A 144 10.73 -7.26 19.66
CA LYS A 144 10.77 -8.68 19.27
C LYS A 144 10.91 -9.61 20.48
N THR A 145 11.71 -9.20 21.47
CA THR A 145 11.89 -9.98 22.71
C THR A 145 10.65 -9.93 23.62
N MET A 146 9.84 -8.87 23.53
CA MET A 146 8.62 -8.68 24.32
C MET A 146 7.41 -9.43 23.78
N GLY A 147 7.51 -10.09 22.62
CA GLY A 147 6.46 -10.93 22.04
C GLY A 147 5.79 -10.36 20.79
N ALA A 148 6.54 -9.65 19.95
CA ALA A 148 6.18 -9.49 18.53
C ALA A 148 6.46 -10.79 17.76
#